data_AF-A0AAV4CPU0-F1
#
_entry.id   AF-A0AAV4CPU0-F1
#
_cell.length_a   1.000
_cell.length_b   1.000
_cell.length_c   1.000
_cell.angle_alpha   90.00
_cell.angle_beta   90.00
_cell.angle_gamma   90.00
#
_symmetry.space_group_name_H-M   'P 1'
#
loop_
_entity.id
_entity.type
_entity.pdbx_description
1 polymer ?
#
loop_
_entity_poly.entity_id
_entity_poly.type
_entity_poly.pdbx_seq_one_letter_code
_entity_poly.pdbx_strand_id
1 'polypeptide(L)'
;MQSIPQIIMVELTVPYESRMEEAHAFKEGKYLDMTKELKKDGYEARVMPVEIGARGFVGSSAYGLLSKLSIGGNKRTKALRLLAETAENSSRWIWSRRNERLLHKD
;
A
#
# COMPACT_ATOMS: atom_id res chain seq x y z
N MET A 1 1.54 -8.49 33.53
CA MET A 1 1.54 -8.99 32.13
C MET A 1 2.20 -7.91 31.28
N GLN A 2 3.37 -8.15 30.70
CA GLN A 2 4.01 -7.19 29.80
C GLN A 2 3.30 -7.24 28.44
N SER A 3 3.01 -6.07 27.85
CA SER A 3 2.43 -5.98 26.51
C SER A 3 3.49 -6.28 25.46
N ILE A 4 3.16 -7.15 24.50
CA ILE A 4 4.02 -7.45 23.36
C ILE A 4 4.04 -6.23 22.41
N PRO A 5 5.22 -5.70 22.02
CA PRO A 5 5.30 -4.57 21.10
C PRO A 5 4.75 -4.95 19.71
N GLN A 6 3.88 -4.12 19.15
CA GLN A 6 3.25 -4.36 17.85
C GLN A 6 3.95 -3.58 16.73
N ILE A 7 4.14 -4.23 15.58
CA ILE A 7 4.68 -3.61 14.36
C ILE A 7 3.71 -3.84 13.20
N ILE A 8 3.32 -2.76 12.53
CA ILE A 8 2.56 -2.80 11.29
C ILE A 8 3.46 -2.27 10.17
N MET A 9 3.83 -3.15 9.25
CA MET A 9 4.57 -2.79 8.05
C MET A 9 3.60 -2.56 6.91
N VAL A 10 3.65 -1.39 6.31
CA VAL A 10 2.76 -1.02 5.20
C VAL A 10 3.59 -0.94 3.93
N GLU A 11 3.21 -1.74 2.92
CA GLU A 11 3.80 -1.67 1.59
C GLU A 11 2.76 -1.13 0.61
N LEU A 12 2.88 0.14 0.22
CA LEU A 12 1.99 0.75 -0.77
C LEU A 12 2.47 0.45 -2.19
N THR A 13 1.56 0.00 -3.05
CA THR A 13 1.82 -0.23 -4.49
C THR A 13 0.74 0.41 -5.35
N VAL A 14 1.13 1.02 -6.48
CA VAL A 14 0.22 1.58 -7.48
C VAL A 14 0.29 0.78 -8.79
N PRO A 15 -0.34 -0.40 -8.87
CA PRO A 15 -0.33 -1.21 -10.09
C PRO A 15 -1.41 -0.75 -11.08
N TYR A 16 -1.30 -1.19 -12.32
CA TYR A 16 -2.47 -1.21 -13.20
C TYR A 16 -3.50 -2.20 -12.64
N GLU A 17 -4.80 -1.90 -12.76
CA GLU A 17 -5.85 -2.63 -12.03
C GLU A 17 -5.84 -4.14 -12.28
N SER A 18 -5.52 -4.57 -13.50
CA SER A 18 -5.43 -5.98 -13.88
C SER A 18 -4.32 -6.77 -13.18
N ARG A 19 -3.41 -6.09 -12.46
CA ARG A 19 -2.27 -6.67 -11.75
C ARG A 19 -2.34 -6.51 -10.24
N MET A 20 -3.47 -6.05 -9.70
CA MET A 20 -3.59 -5.78 -8.27
C MET A 20 -3.43 -7.04 -7.43
N GLU A 21 -4.08 -8.15 -7.80
CA GLU A 21 -3.98 -9.42 -7.06
C GLU A 21 -2.57 -10.02 -7.11
N GLU A 22 -1.94 -9.98 -8.29
CA GLU A 22 -0.56 -10.43 -8.49
C GLU A 22 0.41 -9.60 -7.62
N ALA A 23 0.26 -8.27 -7.64
CA ALA A 23 1.08 -7.37 -6.84
C ALA A 23 0.90 -7.65 -5.34
N HIS A 24 -0.34 -7.87 -4.89
CA HIS A 24 -0.64 -8.18 -3.50
C HIS A 24 0.08 -9.46 -3.04
N ALA A 25 -0.14 -10.57 -3.75
CA ALA A 25 0.47 -11.87 -3.41
C ALA A 25 2.01 -11.81 -3.43
N PHE A 26 2.59 -11.09 -4.40
CA PHE A 26 4.04 -10.90 -4.46
C PHE A 26 4.58 -10.15 -3.23
N LYS A 27 3.91 -9.08 -2.79
CA LYS A 27 4.34 -8.30 -1.62
C LYS A 27 4.13 -9.06 -0.32
N GLU A 28 3.05 -9.82 -0.18
CA GLU A 28 2.86 -10.71 0.97
C GLU A 28 4.02 -11.72 1.09
N GLY A 29 4.37 -12.37 -0.02
CA GLY A 29 5.47 -13.34 -0.07
C GLY A 29 6.84 -12.71 0.25
N LYS A 30 7.12 -11.52 -0.30
CA LYS A 30 8.41 -10.82 -0.13
C LYS A 30 8.77 -10.55 1.33
N TYR A 31 7.78 -10.22 2.18
CA TYR A 31 8.02 -9.83 3.57
C TYR A 31 7.68 -10.93 4.59
N LEU A 32 7.37 -12.13 4.12
CA LEU A 32 6.99 -13.25 4.98
C LEU A 32 8.11 -13.65 5.94
N ASP A 33 9.35 -13.73 5.45
CA ASP A 33 10.47 -14.17 6.30
C ASP A 33 10.86 -13.10 7.32
N MET A 34 10.84 -11.81 6.93
CA MET A 34 11.05 -10.70 7.86
C MET A 34 10.00 -10.66 8.98
N THR A 35 8.74 -10.95 8.68
CA THR A 35 7.70 -11.03 9.72
C THR A 35 7.88 -12.23 10.64
N LYS A 36 8.43 -13.35 10.15
CA LYS A 36 8.78 -14.50 11.01
C LYS A 36 9.92 -14.14 11.96
N GLU A 37 10.95 -13.46 11.48
CA GLU A 37 12.09 -13.02 12.31
C GLU A 37 11.64 -12.08 13.43
N LEU A 38 10.87 -11.04 13.11
CA LEU A 38 10.33 -10.12 14.11
C LEU A 38 9.46 -10.84 15.17
N LYS A 39 8.69 -11.85 14.77
CA LYS A 39 7.91 -12.66 15.71
C LYS A 39 8.77 -13.51 16.63
N LYS A 40 9.90 -14.03 16.15
CA LYS A 40 10.88 -14.75 16.98
C LYS A 40 11.53 -13.81 18.00
N ASP A 41 11.74 -12.55 17.62
CA ASP A 41 12.31 -11.51 18.49
C ASP A 41 11.30 -10.91 19.49
N GLY A 42 10.10 -11.49 19.59
CA GLY A 42 9.09 -11.09 20.57
C GLY A 42 8.23 -9.91 20.15
N TYR A 43 8.17 -9.57 18.85
CA TYR A 43 7.22 -8.58 18.34
C TYR A 43 5.96 -9.23 17.76
N GLU A 44 4.83 -8.55 17.87
CA GLU A 44 3.65 -8.87 17.06
C GLU A 44 3.75 -8.12 15.73
N ALA A 45 4.45 -8.70 14.75
CA ALA A 45 4.64 -8.10 13.43
C ALA A 45 3.61 -8.57 12.39
N ARG A 46 3.10 -7.62 11.59
CA ARG A 46 2.21 -7.88 10.45
C ARG A 46 2.61 -7.03 9.25
N VAL A 47 2.58 -7.62 8.06
CA VAL A 47 2.71 -6.90 6.79
C VAL A 47 1.32 -6.66 6.22
N MET A 48 1.10 -5.45 5.72
CA MET A 48 -0.12 -5.04 5.05
C MET A 48 0.25 -4.44 3.69
N PRO A 49 0.27 -5.27 2.63
CA PRO A 49 0.34 -4.74 1.28
C PRO A 49 -0.94 -3.98 0.97
N VAL A 50 -0.80 -2.82 0.34
CA VAL A 50 -1.91 -1.93 0.01
C VAL A 50 -1.80 -1.51 -1.43
N GLU A 51 -2.83 -1.82 -2.21
CA GLU A 51 -2.87 -1.58 -3.64
C GLU A 51 -3.90 -0.50 -3.95
N ILE A 52 -3.46 0.55 -4.66
CA ILE A 52 -4.34 1.54 -5.27
C ILE A 52 -4.11 1.48 -6.77
N GLY A 53 -5.14 1.14 -7.55
CA GLY A 53 -5.06 1.12 -8.99
C GLY A 53 -4.65 2.47 -9.57
N ALA A 54 -3.83 2.44 -10.62
CA ALA A 54 -3.32 3.63 -11.31
C ALA A 54 -4.40 4.55 -11.88
N ARG A 55 -5.65 4.07 -12.03
CA ARG A 55 -6.83 4.86 -12.44
C ARG A 55 -7.73 5.24 -11.26
N GLY A 56 -7.21 5.20 -10.04
CA GLY A 56 -7.94 5.57 -8.82
C GLY A 56 -8.83 4.46 -8.25
N PHE A 57 -8.67 3.21 -8.70
CA PHE A 57 -9.39 2.09 -8.08
C PHE A 57 -8.80 1.80 -6.69
N VAL A 58 -9.64 1.76 -5.66
CA VAL A 58 -9.18 1.50 -4.29
C VAL A 58 -9.30 0.01 -3.99
N GLY A 59 -8.16 -0.65 -3.73
CA GLY A 59 -8.16 -2.03 -3.26
C GLY A 59 -8.78 -2.18 -1.87
N SER A 60 -9.37 -3.34 -1.60
CA SER A 60 -9.91 -3.67 -0.27
C SER A 60 -8.83 -3.64 0.82
N SER A 61 -7.57 -3.87 0.46
CA SER A 61 -6.40 -3.77 1.33
C SER A 61 -6.22 -2.37 1.93
N ALA A 62 -6.49 -1.30 1.18
CA ALA A 62 -6.45 0.08 1.68
C ALA A 62 -7.50 0.33 2.76
N TYR A 63 -8.72 -0.20 2.56
CA TYR A 63 -9.77 -0.15 3.57
C TYR A 63 -9.38 -0.93 4.83
N GLY A 64 -8.77 -2.11 4.64
CA GLY A 64 -8.24 -2.95 5.72
C GLY A 64 -7.19 -2.22 6.55
N LEU A 65 -6.23 -1.55 5.91
CA LEU A 65 -5.22 -0.74 6.58
C LEU A 65 -5.84 0.38 7.42
N LEU A 66 -6.75 1.17 6.83
CA LEU A 66 -7.37 2.28 7.57
C LEU A 66 -8.16 1.77 8.77
N SER A 67 -8.85 0.64 8.63
CA SER A 67 -9.57 0.02 9.74
C SER A 67 -8.62 -0.48 10.83
N LYS A 68 -7.45 -1.04 10.46
CA LYS A 68 -6.40 -1.46 11.40
C LYS A 68 -5.78 -0.27 12.15
N LEU A 69 -5.69 0.89 11.51
CA LEU A 69 -5.26 2.15 12.10
C LEU A 69 -6.37 2.90 12.84
N SER A 70 -7.54 2.27 13.05
CA SER A 70 -8.71 2.87 13.71
C SER A 70 -9.24 4.14 13.01
N ILE A 71 -9.00 4.27 11.70
CA ILE A 71 -9.53 5.34 10.86
C ILE A 71 -10.87 4.87 10.30
N GLY A 72 -11.96 5.40 10.85
CA GLY A 72 -13.34 5.03 10.50
C GLY A 72 -14.18 6.18 9.93
N GLY A 73 -15.44 5.85 9.60
CA GLY A 73 -16.47 6.81 9.19
C GLY A 73 -16.05 7.77 8.08
N ASN A 74 -16.44 9.04 8.22
CA ASN A 74 -16.15 10.08 7.22
C ASN A 74 -14.65 10.29 6.99
N LYS A 75 -13.80 10.10 8.02
CA LYS A 75 -12.34 10.22 7.86
C LYS A 75 -11.80 9.15 6.92
N ARG A 76 -12.30 7.91 7.03
CA ARG A 76 -11.93 6.82 6.13
C ARG A 76 -12.37 7.09 4.70
N THR A 77 -13.62 7.51 4.49
CA THR A 77 -14.12 7.82 3.14
C THR A 77 -13.29 8.92 2.48
N LYS A 78 -12.93 9.97 3.21
CA LYS A 78 -12.06 11.04 2.72
C LYS A 78 -10.65 10.54 2.40
N ALA A 79 -10.07 9.71 3.26
CA ALA A 79 -8.74 9.15 3.04
C ALA A 79 -8.70 8.23 1.79
N LEU A 80 -9.69 7.35 1.62
CA LEU A 80 -9.78 6.47 0.45
C LEU A 80 -9.94 7.27 -0.85
N ARG A 81 -10.77 8.32 -0.82
CA ARG A 81 -10.92 9.23 -1.96
C ARG A 81 -9.61 9.95 -2.31
N LEU A 82 -8.91 10.46 -1.29
CA LEU A 82 -7.62 11.12 -1.50
C LEU A 82 -6.56 10.17 -2.07
N LEU A 83 -6.51 8.93 -1.59
CA LEU A 83 -5.62 7.89 -2.13
C LEU A 83 -5.92 7.63 -3.61
N ALA A 84 -7.19 7.44 -3.97
CA ALA A 84 -7.64 7.25 -5.34
C ALA A 84 -7.23 8.40 -6.27
N GLU A 85 -7.62 9.63 -5.89
CA GLU A 85 -7.36 10.83 -6.68
C GLU A 85 -5.84 11.08 -6.84
N THR A 86 -5.06 10.83 -5.78
CA THR A 86 -3.60 10.99 -5.83
C THR A 86 -2.96 9.98 -6.76
N ALA A 87 -3.37 8.70 -6.69
CA ALA A 87 -2.85 7.65 -7.55
C ALA A 87 -3.18 7.91 -9.02
N GLU A 88 -4.42 8.30 -9.32
CA GLU A 88 -4.86 8.62 -10.68
C GLU A 88 -4.10 9.83 -11.26
N ASN A 89 -4.07 10.94 -10.53
CA ASN A 89 -3.42 12.16 -10.99
C ASN A 89 -1.92 11.97 -11.21
N SER A 90 -1.25 11.28 -10.28
CA SER A 90 0.18 11.00 -10.38
C SER A 90 0.47 10.06 -11.56
N SER A 91 -0.30 8.99 -11.71
CA SER A 91 -0.14 8.04 -12.81
C SER A 91 -0.40 8.69 -14.17
N ARG A 92 -1.44 9.53 -14.27
CA ARG A 92 -1.73 10.33 -15.47
C ARG A 92 -0.59 11.27 -15.82
N TRP A 93 -0.02 11.96 -14.83
CA TRP A 93 1.10 12.88 -15.00
C TRP A 93 2.35 12.16 -15.53
N ILE A 94 2.67 10.98 -14.98
CA ILE A 94 3.78 10.14 -15.46
C ILE A 94 3.51 9.70 -16.90
N TRP A 95 2.30 9.21 -17.17
CA TRP A 95 1.92 8.73 -18.50
C TRP A 95 1.92 9.82 -19.57
N SER A 96 1.49 11.04 -19.24
CA SER A 96 1.49 12.16 -20.20
C SER A 96 2.90 12.57 -20.62
N ARG A 97 3.90 12.32 -19.76
CA ARG A 97 5.31 12.63 -20.01
C ARG A 97 6.15 11.44 -20.46
N ARG A 98 5.55 10.28 -20.73
CA ARG A 98 6.30 9.05 -21.05
C ARG A 98 7.26 9.16 -22.24
N ASN A 99 7.04 10.13 -23.12
CA ASN A 99 7.87 10.40 -24.29
C ASN A 99 8.82 11.60 -24.11
N GLU A 100 8.74 12.29 -22.97
CA GLU A 100 9.65 13.38 -22.64
C GLU A 100 10.99 12.79 -22.19
N ARG A 101 12.08 13.06 -22.92
CA ARG A 101 13.45 12.62 -22.59
C ARG A 101 14.04 13.42 -21.42
N LEU A 102 13.37 13.45 -20.27
CA LEU A 102 13.78 14.25 -19.11
C LEU A 102 13.89 13.47 -17.80
N LEU A 103 14.09 12.17 -17.86
CA LEU A 103 14.54 11.40 -16.69
C LEU A 103 15.95 10.92 -17.00
N HIS A 104 16.93 11.58 -16.38
CA HIS A 104 18.39 11.43 -16.52
C HIS A 104 19.03 12.23 -17.68
N LYS A 105 19.25 13.53 -17.43
CA LYS A 105 20.51 14.16 -17.84
C LYS A 105 21.38 14.20 -16.58
N ASP A 106 22.28 13.22 -16.46
CA ASP A 106 23.46 13.35 -15.61
C ASP A 106 24.43 14.36 -16.24
#